data_AF-A0A8H6LLH6-F1
#
_entry.id   AF-A0A8H6LLH6-F1
#
_cell.length_a   1.000
_cell.length_b   1.000
_cell.length_c   1.000
_cell.angle_alpha   90.00
_cell.angle_beta   90.00
_cell.angle_gamma   90.00
#
_symmetry.space_group_name_H-M   'P 1'
#
loop_
_entity.id
_entity.type
_entity.pdbx_description
1 polymer ?
#
loop_
_entity_poly.entity_id
_entity_poly.type
_entity_poly.pdbx_seq_one_letter_code
_entity_poly.pdbx_strand_id
1 'polypeptide(L)'
;MQIATTQRAIVVEKTGGPEVLEYRTDYPVPKPKSGHILVRNTISSINFIDTYFRTGLYPSPKPEVLGREAVGTVTALGPETDKYDLKIGDRVIWLANGGYAEFSSVPAEKTIKIPAGLRDEDVLASFMSGLTALALTQETYTVKPGDWVLLHAAAGGVGILMAQILKGLGVTVIGTAGGPDKVELVKALGVDHVIDYRSDQGTHWTQDVLELTKGAGVDVVYDSVVVS
;
A
#
# COMPACT_ATOMS: atom_id res chain seq x y z
N MET A 1 -17.86 2.00 -25.76
CA MET A 1 -17.39 0.59 -25.83
C MET A 1 -18.41 -0.24 -25.05
N GLN A 2 -18.89 -1.37 -25.58
CA GLN A 2 -19.87 -2.21 -24.87
C GLN A 2 -19.18 -2.93 -23.71
N ILE A 3 -19.70 -2.77 -22.48
CA ILE A 3 -19.17 -3.43 -21.29
C ILE A 3 -19.66 -4.88 -21.29
N ALA A 4 -18.75 -5.84 -21.09
CA ALA A 4 -19.09 -7.26 -21.02
C ALA A 4 -19.98 -7.55 -19.79
N THR A 5 -20.82 -8.58 -19.86
CA THR A 5 -21.66 -8.99 -18.72
C THR A 5 -20.90 -9.84 -17.70
N THR A 6 -19.83 -10.50 -18.14
CA THR A 6 -18.92 -11.31 -17.32
C THR A 6 -17.46 -10.90 -17.54
N GLN A 7 -16.59 -11.32 -16.62
CA GLN A 7 -15.18 -10.98 -16.57
C GLN A 7 -14.35 -12.08 -15.89
N ARG A 8 -13.04 -11.96 -16.06
CA ARG A 8 -12.05 -12.72 -15.30
C ARG A 8 -11.82 -12.07 -13.94
N ALA A 9 -11.78 -12.89 -12.89
CA ALA A 9 -11.54 -12.43 -11.53
C ALA A 9 -10.92 -13.53 -10.66
N ILE A 10 -10.24 -13.13 -9.59
CA ILE A 10 -9.85 -14.01 -8.48
C ILE A 10 -10.87 -13.84 -7.36
N VAL A 11 -11.55 -14.92 -7.02
CA VAL A 11 -12.65 -14.94 -6.06
C VAL A 11 -12.26 -15.82 -4.87
N VAL A 12 -12.63 -15.38 -3.68
CA VAL A 12 -12.51 -16.14 -2.44
C VAL A 12 -13.90 -16.43 -1.92
N GLU A 13 -14.31 -17.70 -1.99
CA GLU A 13 -15.62 -18.19 -1.52
C GLU A 13 -15.63 -18.45 0.00
N LYS A 14 -14.46 -18.77 0.56
CA LYS A 14 -14.27 -19.06 1.99
C LYS A 14 -12.85 -18.69 2.42
N THR A 15 -12.64 -18.45 3.71
CA THR A 15 -11.32 -18.11 4.25
C THR A 15 -10.36 -19.31 4.21
N GLY A 16 -9.06 -19.06 4.01
CA GLY A 16 -8.02 -20.09 4.03
C GLY A 16 -6.64 -19.61 3.57
N GLY A 17 -5.75 -20.56 3.27
CA GLY A 17 -4.45 -20.29 2.69
C GLY A 17 -4.55 -19.87 1.21
N PRO A 18 -3.44 -19.74 0.48
CA PRO A 18 -3.46 -19.35 -0.94
C PRO A 18 -4.33 -20.24 -1.84
N GLU A 19 -4.56 -21.50 -1.45
CA GLU A 19 -5.37 -22.48 -2.18
C GLU A 19 -6.85 -22.11 -2.34
N VAL A 20 -7.37 -21.15 -1.56
CA VAL A 20 -8.75 -20.66 -1.71
C VAL A 20 -8.91 -19.57 -2.77
N LEU A 21 -7.83 -19.15 -3.43
CA LEU A 21 -7.85 -18.17 -4.51
C LEU A 21 -8.35 -18.85 -5.80
N GLU A 22 -9.60 -18.61 -6.17
CA GLU A 22 -10.22 -19.26 -7.31
C GLU A 22 -10.27 -18.32 -8.52
N TYR A 23 -9.60 -18.71 -9.60
CA TYR A 23 -9.68 -17.99 -10.87
C TYR A 23 -10.98 -18.34 -11.60
N ARG A 24 -11.78 -17.32 -11.91
CA ARG A 24 -13.04 -17.40 -12.66
C ARG A 24 -12.89 -16.67 -13.98
N THR A 25 -13.58 -17.15 -15.01
CA THR A 25 -13.60 -16.52 -16.35
C THR A 25 -14.97 -15.95 -16.73
N ASP A 26 -15.98 -16.22 -15.91
CA ASP A 26 -17.39 -15.92 -16.11
C ASP A 26 -18.00 -15.15 -14.92
N TYR A 27 -17.16 -14.51 -14.09
CA TYR A 27 -17.63 -13.75 -12.94
C TYR A 27 -18.40 -12.50 -13.38
N PRO A 28 -19.52 -12.11 -12.75
CA PRO A 28 -20.28 -10.95 -13.19
C PRO A 28 -19.47 -9.64 -13.15
N VAL A 29 -19.64 -8.79 -14.17
CA VAL A 29 -19.15 -7.41 -14.11
C VAL A 29 -20.06 -6.61 -13.15
N PRO A 30 -19.51 -5.97 -12.11
CA PRO A 30 -20.33 -5.23 -11.17
C PRO A 30 -20.93 -3.99 -11.83
N LYS A 31 -22.14 -3.60 -11.39
CA LYS A 31 -22.73 -2.31 -11.77
C LYS A 31 -22.31 -1.23 -10.76
N PRO A 32 -21.95 -0.02 -11.20
CA PRO A 32 -21.70 1.09 -10.28
C PRO A 32 -23.00 1.47 -9.58
N LYS A 33 -22.98 1.43 -8.24
CA LYS A 33 -24.07 1.95 -7.40
C LYS A 33 -23.93 3.47 -7.23
N SER A 34 -24.84 4.10 -6.48
CA SER A 34 -24.71 5.53 -6.14
C SER A 34 -23.35 5.81 -5.48
N GLY A 35 -22.70 6.89 -5.90
CA GLY A 35 -21.35 7.30 -5.47
C GLY A 35 -20.20 6.43 -6.00
N HIS A 36 -20.48 5.42 -6.83
CA HIS A 36 -19.46 4.53 -7.40
C HIS A 36 -19.27 4.77 -8.90
N ILE A 37 -18.07 4.49 -9.39
CA ILE A 37 -17.74 4.41 -10.81
C ILE A 37 -17.33 2.98 -11.16
N LEU A 38 -17.39 2.63 -12.45
CA LEU A 38 -16.84 1.38 -12.95
C LEU A 38 -15.50 1.65 -13.63
N VAL A 39 -14.45 1.01 -13.14
CA VAL A 39 -13.09 1.09 -13.70
C VAL A 39 -12.77 -0.23 -14.38
N ARG A 40 -12.24 -0.18 -15.61
CA ARG A 40 -11.59 -1.32 -16.25
C ARG A 40 -10.12 -1.31 -15.83
N ASN A 41 -9.72 -2.28 -15.01
CA ASN A 41 -8.38 -2.35 -14.47
C ASN A 41 -7.38 -2.81 -15.53
N THR A 42 -6.23 -2.15 -15.60
CA THR A 42 -5.08 -2.55 -16.42
C THR A 42 -4.08 -3.35 -15.60
N ILE A 43 -3.87 -2.94 -14.35
CA ILE A 43 -2.94 -3.58 -13.41
C ILE A 43 -3.46 -3.37 -11.97
N SER A 44 -3.23 -4.36 -11.11
CA SER A 44 -3.55 -4.32 -9.68
C SER A 44 -2.29 -4.65 -8.88
N SER A 45 -2.11 -4.02 -7.71
CA SER A 45 -1.03 -4.38 -6.80
C SER A 45 -1.46 -5.50 -5.85
N ILE A 46 -0.47 -6.22 -5.30
CA ILE A 46 -0.67 -7.23 -4.27
C ILE A 46 -0.16 -6.65 -2.96
N ASN A 47 -1.03 -6.67 -1.94
CA ASN A 47 -0.74 -6.07 -0.65
C ASN A 47 -0.84 -7.11 0.46
N PHE A 48 -0.03 -6.96 1.51
CA PHE A 48 0.00 -7.92 2.61
C PHE A 48 -1.37 -8.04 3.31
N ILE A 49 -2.12 -6.93 3.36
CA ILE A 49 -3.48 -6.89 3.89
C ILE A 49 -4.45 -7.83 3.15
N ASP A 50 -4.21 -8.14 1.88
CA ASP A 50 -5.02 -9.10 1.11
C ASP A 50 -4.99 -10.48 1.77
N THR A 51 -3.85 -10.84 2.38
CA THR A 51 -3.70 -12.09 3.11
C THR A 51 -4.55 -12.14 4.37
N TYR A 52 -4.73 -11.02 5.07
CA TYR A 52 -5.51 -10.96 6.31
C TYR A 52 -7.00 -11.20 6.05
N PHE A 53 -7.53 -10.64 4.96
CA PHE A 53 -8.90 -10.87 4.54
C PHE A 53 -9.11 -12.28 3.95
N ARG A 54 -8.10 -12.81 3.25
CA ARG A 54 -8.13 -14.19 2.73
C ARG A 54 -8.11 -15.22 3.87
N THR A 55 -7.25 -15.05 4.87
CA THR A 55 -7.10 -16.01 5.98
C THR A 55 -8.22 -15.88 7.02
N GLY A 56 -8.98 -14.78 6.99
CA GLY A 56 -10.04 -14.50 7.95
C GLY A 56 -9.56 -13.82 9.23
N LEU A 57 -8.29 -13.39 9.29
CA LEU A 57 -7.80 -12.55 10.39
C LEU A 57 -8.59 -11.25 10.46
N TYR A 58 -8.86 -10.64 9.31
CA TYR A 58 -9.82 -9.55 9.18
C TYR A 58 -11.12 -10.07 8.57
N PRO A 59 -12.28 -9.77 9.18
CA PRO A 59 -13.57 -10.21 8.67
C PRO A 59 -13.90 -9.46 7.38
N SER A 60 -14.37 -10.17 6.37
CA SER A 60 -14.98 -9.61 5.17
C SER A 60 -16.03 -10.55 4.58
N PRO A 61 -17.08 -10.01 3.93
CA PRO A 61 -18.13 -10.82 3.32
C PRO A 61 -17.55 -11.81 2.30
N LYS A 62 -18.27 -12.91 2.04
CA LYS A 62 -17.92 -13.91 1.03
C LYS A 62 -19.15 -14.23 0.16
N PRO A 63 -18.99 -14.49 -1.15
CA PRO A 63 -17.75 -14.40 -1.90
C PRO A 63 -17.20 -12.98 -1.99
N GLU A 64 -15.88 -12.85 -2.12
CA GLU A 64 -15.19 -11.57 -2.29
C GLU A 64 -14.13 -11.66 -3.39
N VAL A 65 -14.00 -10.59 -4.17
CA VAL A 65 -12.85 -10.35 -5.04
C VAL A 65 -11.83 -9.52 -4.25
N LEU A 66 -10.63 -10.05 -4.07
CA LEU A 66 -9.54 -9.38 -3.35
C LEU A 66 -8.88 -8.26 -4.18
N GLY A 67 -7.85 -7.63 -3.62
CA GLY A 67 -7.10 -6.54 -4.25
C GLY A 67 -7.61 -5.17 -3.79
N ARG A 68 -6.72 -4.37 -3.23
CA ARG A 68 -7.06 -3.11 -2.56
C ARG A 68 -6.91 -1.86 -3.42
N GLU A 69 -6.14 -1.94 -4.48
CA GLU A 69 -5.93 -0.84 -5.41
C GLU A 69 -5.63 -1.39 -6.80
N ALA A 70 -6.05 -0.63 -7.80
CA ALA A 70 -5.71 -0.89 -9.20
C ALA A 70 -5.63 0.42 -9.96
N VAL A 71 -4.87 0.38 -11.05
CA VAL A 71 -4.89 1.41 -12.09
C VAL A 71 -5.81 0.92 -13.20
N GLY A 72 -6.55 1.84 -13.79
CA GLY A 72 -7.42 1.52 -14.91
C GLY A 72 -8.02 2.75 -15.58
N THR A 73 -9.03 2.48 -16.40
CA THR A 73 -9.78 3.52 -17.11
C THR A 73 -11.23 3.52 -16.68
N VAL A 74 -11.81 4.69 -16.40
CA VAL A 74 -13.24 4.82 -16.08
C VAL A 74 -14.07 4.43 -17.30
N THR A 75 -15.01 3.50 -17.12
CA THR A 75 -15.88 2.97 -18.19
C THR A 75 -17.35 3.28 -18.00
N ALA A 76 -17.80 3.52 -16.76
CA ALA A 76 -19.14 3.99 -16.45
C ALA A 76 -19.15 4.82 -15.16
N LEU A 77 -20.11 5.73 -15.07
CA LEU A 77 -20.38 6.53 -13.88
C LEU A 77 -21.70 6.07 -13.26
N GLY A 78 -21.72 5.82 -11.96
CA GLY A 78 -22.95 5.60 -11.21
C GLY A 78 -23.63 6.93 -10.84
N PRO A 79 -24.86 6.89 -10.30
CA PRO A 79 -25.52 8.08 -9.77
C PRO A 79 -24.68 8.82 -8.72
N GLU A 80 -24.91 10.13 -8.53
CA GLU A 80 -24.25 10.95 -7.49
C GLU A 80 -22.71 11.01 -7.57
N THR A 81 -22.16 10.81 -8.76
CA THR A 81 -20.71 10.92 -8.99
C THR A 81 -20.28 12.27 -9.59
N ASP A 82 -21.23 13.12 -10.00
CA ASP A 82 -20.97 14.39 -10.70
C ASP A 82 -20.09 15.38 -9.91
N LYS A 83 -20.05 15.25 -8.58
CA LYS A 83 -19.23 16.08 -7.69
C LYS A 83 -17.74 15.69 -7.64
N TYR A 84 -17.40 14.50 -8.14
CA TYR A 84 -16.02 14.02 -8.23
C TYR A 84 -15.61 14.21 -9.69
N ASP A 85 -14.73 15.17 -9.97
CA ASP A 85 -14.25 15.56 -11.31
C ASP A 85 -13.61 14.38 -12.08
N LEU A 86 -14.46 13.46 -12.55
CA LEU A 86 -14.17 12.16 -13.15
C LEU A 86 -15.11 11.95 -14.33
N LYS A 87 -14.59 11.45 -15.44
CA LYS A 87 -15.36 11.13 -16.64
C LYS A 87 -14.93 9.80 -17.24
N ILE A 88 -15.80 9.23 -18.05
CA ILE A 88 -15.47 8.04 -18.85
C ILE A 88 -14.24 8.34 -19.72
N GLY A 89 -13.28 7.42 -19.71
CA GLY A 89 -12.00 7.56 -20.39
C GLY A 89 -10.87 8.11 -19.52
N ASP A 90 -11.17 8.61 -18.30
CA ASP A 90 -10.11 9.04 -17.39
C ASP A 90 -9.27 7.84 -16.93
N ARG A 91 -7.95 8.02 -16.94
CA ARG A 91 -6.99 7.10 -16.35
C ARG A 91 -6.89 7.40 -14.85
N VAL A 92 -7.19 6.41 -14.03
CA VAL A 92 -7.37 6.57 -12.58
C VAL A 92 -6.66 5.49 -11.78
N ILE A 93 -6.28 5.83 -10.55
CA ILE A 93 -5.99 4.89 -9.48
C ILE A 93 -7.06 5.02 -8.40
N TRP A 94 -7.36 3.93 -7.71
CA TRP A 94 -8.35 3.92 -6.64
C TRP A 94 -7.92 3.02 -5.49
N LEU A 95 -8.49 3.25 -4.30
CA LEU A 95 -8.31 2.43 -3.10
C LEU A 95 -9.65 1.90 -2.57
N ALA A 96 -9.92 0.61 -2.76
CA ALA A 96 -11.19 -0.03 -2.42
C ALA A 96 -11.02 -1.57 -2.33
N ASN A 97 -12.01 -2.34 -2.76
CA ASN A 97 -11.96 -3.80 -2.89
C ASN A 97 -12.20 -4.18 -4.35
N GLY A 98 -11.74 -5.38 -4.74
CA GLY A 98 -12.03 -5.97 -6.03
C GLY A 98 -10.99 -5.70 -7.11
N GLY A 99 -9.74 -5.43 -6.75
CA GLY A 99 -8.65 -5.13 -7.70
C GLY A 99 -8.24 -6.34 -8.54
N TYR A 100 -8.44 -7.56 -8.04
CA TYR A 100 -8.13 -8.80 -8.76
C TYR A 100 -9.26 -9.20 -9.72
N ALA A 101 -9.75 -8.24 -10.50
CA ALA A 101 -10.75 -8.42 -11.54
C ALA A 101 -10.50 -7.45 -12.70
N GLU A 102 -11.03 -7.74 -13.88
CA GLU A 102 -10.91 -6.85 -15.04
C GLU A 102 -11.70 -5.54 -14.87
N PHE A 103 -12.77 -5.56 -14.08
CA PHE A 103 -13.65 -4.43 -13.79
C PHE A 103 -14.01 -4.36 -12.31
N SER A 104 -13.88 -3.17 -11.73
CA SER A 104 -14.20 -2.90 -10.33
C SER A 104 -15.18 -1.73 -10.21
N SER A 105 -16.20 -1.92 -9.37
CA SER A 105 -17.15 -0.87 -8.99
C SER A 105 -16.66 -0.22 -7.70
N VAL A 106 -16.08 0.97 -7.79
CA VAL A 106 -15.31 1.59 -6.70
C VAL A 106 -15.86 2.96 -6.31
N PRO A 107 -15.72 3.38 -5.04
CA PRO A 107 -16.17 4.71 -4.62
C PRO A 107 -15.43 5.80 -5.39
N ALA A 108 -16.17 6.73 -5.97
CA ALA A 108 -15.60 7.88 -6.68
C ALA A 108 -14.73 8.75 -5.76
N GLU A 109 -15.09 8.85 -4.47
CA GLU A 109 -14.34 9.59 -3.44
C GLU A 109 -12.93 9.03 -3.17
N LYS A 110 -12.72 7.73 -3.45
CA LYS A 110 -11.44 7.04 -3.25
C LYS A 110 -10.71 6.81 -4.58
N THR A 111 -11.08 7.58 -5.61
CA THR A 111 -10.52 7.47 -6.95
C THR A 111 -9.91 8.79 -7.37
N ILE A 112 -8.69 8.75 -7.91
CA ILE A 112 -7.91 9.92 -8.28
C ILE A 112 -7.43 9.76 -9.72
N LYS A 113 -7.50 10.85 -10.50
CA LYS A 113 -6.94 10.90 -11.87
C LYS A 113 -5.43 10.83 -11.80
N ILE A 114 -4.84 9.97 -12.63
CA ILE A 114 -3.38 9.84 -12.70
C ILE A 114 -2.83 10.95 -13.61
N PRO A 115 -1.89 11.77 -13.12
CA PRO A 115 -1.21 12.77 -13.94
C PRO A 115 -0.57 12.17 -15.19
N ALA A 116 -0.55 12.97 -16.27
CA ALA A 116 0.16 12.61 -17.49
C ALA A 116 1.67 12.41 -17.21
N GLY A 117 2.28 11.42 -17.86
CA GLY A 117 3.71 11.13 -17.74
C GLY A 117 4.10 10.12 -16.64
N LEU A 118 3.20 9.79 -15.70
CA LEU A 118 3.45 8.72 -14.74
C LEU A 118 3.08 7.36 -15.32
N ARG A 119 3.93 6.34 -15.13
CA ARG A 119 3.64 4.95 -15.54
C ARG A 119 2.69 4.27 -14.55
N ASP A 120 1.91 3.29 -15.01
CA ASP A 120 0.93 2.59 -14.15
C ASP A 120 1.65 1.90 -12.97
N GLU A 121 2.81 1.30 -13.24
CA GLU A 121 3.61 0.55 -12.27
C GLU A 121 4.18 1.46 -11.17
N ASP A 122 4.66 2.65 -11.53
CA ASP A 122 5.20 3.61 -10.55
C ASP A 122 4.09 4.12 -9.62
N VAL A 123 2.91 4.34 -10.17
CA VAL A 123 1.73 4.80 -9.41
C VAL A 123 1.29 3.72 -8.44
N LEU A 124 1.14 2.46 -8.87
CA LEU A 124 0.79 1.37 -7.96
C LEU A 124 1.87 1.06 -6.93
N ALA A 125 3.15 1.17 -7.30
CA ALA A 125 4.24 0.92 -6.36
C ALA A 125 4.26 1.95 -5.20
N SER A 126 3.69 3.13 -5.42
CA SER A 126 3.79 4.26 -4.48
C SER A 126 2.49 4.64 -3.81
N PHE A 127 1.31 4.34 -4.36
CA PHE A 127 0.06 4.96 -3.91
C PHE A 127 -0.36 4.56 -2.49
N MET A 128 -0.77 3.31 -2.26
CA MET A 128 -1.19 2.89 -0.91
C MET A 128 -0.05 2.99 0.12
N SER A 129 1.17 2.60 -0.27
CA SER A 129 2.35 2.68 0.60
C SER A 129 2.72 4.13 0.96
N GLY A 130 2.62 5.04 0.00
CA GLY A 130 2.88 6.46 0.18
C GLY A 130 1.81 7.15 1.04
N LEU A 131 0.53 6.85 0.82
CA LEU A 131 -0.55 7.31 1.70
C LEU A 131 -0.33 6.85 3.14
N THR A 132 0.07 5.59 3.33
CA THR A 132 0.39 5.05 4.66
C THR A 132 1.55 5.81 5.30
N ALA A 133 2.65 6.03 4.56
CA ALA A 133 3.79 6.77 5.06
C ALA A 133 3.45 8.23 5.43
N LEU A 134 2.65 8.91 4.60
CA LEU A 134 2.19 10.27 4.85
C LEU A 134 1.31 10.35 6.10
N ALA A 135 0.31 9.48 6.22
CA ALA A 135 -0.57 9.45 7.39
C ALA A 135 0.23 9.23 8.68
N LEU A 136 1.20 8.29 8.67
CA LEU A 136 2.02 8.00 9.84
C LEU A 136 2.97 9.13 10.23
N THR A 137 3.53 9.86 9.26
CA THR A 137 4.52 10.93 9.48
C THR A 137 3.90 12.31 9.71
N GLN A 138 2.63 12.51 9.34
CA GLN A 138 1.98 13.82 9.41
C GLN A 138 0.75 13.85 10.32
N GLU A 139 -0.06 12.79 10.31
CA GLU A 139 -1.35 12.75 11.00
C GLU A 139 -1.31 11.97 12.32
N THR A 140 -0.60 10.84 12.37
CA THR A 140 -0.49 10.03 13.60
C THR A 140 0.52 10.62 14.58
N TYR A 141 1.76 10.79 14.12
CA TYR A 141 2.80 11.53 14.82
C TYR A 141 3.35 12.54 13.83
N THR A 142 3.13 13.83 14.09
CA THR A 142 3.65 14.89 13.23
C THR A 142 5.15 15.02 13.44
N VAL A 143 5.92 14.37 12.57
CA VAL A 143 7.38 14.39 12.56
C VAL A 143 7.90 15.79 12.29
N LYS A 144 8.91 16.22 13.04
CA LYS A 144 9.51 17.56 12.99
C LYS A 144 11.01 17.49 12.81
N PRO A 145 11.62 18.50 12.16
CA PRO A 145 13.08 18.58 12.07
C PRO A 145 13.74 18.45 13.44
N GLY A 146 14.75 17.60 13.54
CA GLY A 146 15.45 17.29 14.79
C GLY A 146 14.98 16.02 15.51
N ASP A 147 13.82 15.45 15.15
CA ASP A 147 13.37 14.18 15.71
C ASP A 147 14.35 13.04 15.36
N TRP A 148 14.43 12.07 16.27
CA TRP A 148 15.00 10.75 16.02
C TRP A 148 13.89 9.75 15.73
N VAL A 149 14.02 9.04 14.61
CA VAL A 149 13.03 8.07 14.14
C VAL A 149 13.65 6.69 14.03
N LEU A 150 13.04 5.69 14.67
CA LEU A 150 13.34 4.29 14.41
C LEU A 150 12.35 3.75 13.39
N LEU A 151 12.84 3.35 12.21
CA LEU A 151 12.05 2.78 11.13
C LEU A 151 12.37 1.29 10.97
N HIS A 152 11.46 0.42 11.43
CA HIS A 152 11.61 -1.00 11.22
C HIS A 152 11.28 -1.40 9.78
N ALA A 153 11.94 -2.47 9.31
CA ALA A 153 11.78 -3.00 7.96
C ALA A 153 11.93 -1.92 6.87
N ALA A 154 12.94 -1.05 7.01
CA ALA A 154 13.18 0.11 6.14
C ALA A 154 13.37 -0.25 4.65
N ALA A 155 13.75 -1.50 4.35
CA ALA A 155 13.86 -2.04 2.99
C ALA A 155 12.54 -2.63 2.44
N GLY A 156 11.43 -2.53 3.17
CA GLY A 156 10.10 -3.00 2.75
C GLY A 156 9.34 -1.98 1.91
N GLY A 157 8.18 -2.36 1.36
CA GLY A 157 7.41 -1.52 0.43
C GLY A 157 7.01 -0.14 0.99
N VAL A 158 6.55 -0.08 2.25
CA VAL A 158 6.31 1.20 2.94
C VAL A 158 7.62 1.84 3.39
N GLY A 159 8.54 1.03 3.92
CA GLY A 159 9.82 1.49 4.47
C GLY A 159 10.65 2.32 3.50
N ILE A 160 10.74 1.92 2.22
CA ILE A 160 11.54 2.64 1.22
C ILE A 160 10.99 4.03 0.89
N LEU A 161 9.66 4.21 0.91
CA LEU A 161 9.02 5.51 0.68
C LEU A 161 9.10 6.36 1.95
N MET A 162 8.86 5.73 3.10
CA MET A 162 8.90 6.38 4.39
C MET A 162 10.30 6.92 4.70
N ALA A 163 11.36 6.17 4.39
CA ALA A 163 12.74 6.63 4.51
C ALA A 163 12.97 7.93 3.72
N GLN A 164 12.56 7.98 2.45
CA GLN A 164 12.70 9.17 1.61
C GLN A 164 11.91 10.37 2.14
N ILE A 165 10.67 10.14 2.61
CA ILE A 165 9.84 11.19 3.22
C ILE A 165 10.50 11.73 4.48
N LEU A 166 10.92 10.86 5.40
CA LEU A 166 11.60 11.24 6.64
C LEU A 166 12.89 12.02 6.36
N LYS A 167 13.70 11.57 5.40
CA LYS A 167 14.91 12.32 5.01
C LYS A 167 14.58 13.69 4.43
N GLY A 168 13.51 13.81 3.64
CA GLY A 168 13.00 15.09 3.17
C GLY A 168 12.52 16.04 4.27
N LEU A 169 12.08 15.50 5.42
CA LEU A 169 11.66 16.27 6.60
C LEU A 169 12.82 16.72 7.50
N GLY A 170 14.06 16.33 7.20
CA GLY A 170 15.24 16.76 7.94
C GLY A 170 15.39 16.12 9.33
N VAL A 171 14.93 14.88 9.48
CA VAL A 171 15.08 14.10 10.73
C VAL A 171 16.25 13.11 10.65
N THR A 172 16.66 12.61 11.82
CA THR A 172 17.63 11.52 11.94
C THR A 172 16.89 10.19 11.96
N VAL A 173 17.23 9.29 11.05
CA VAL A 173 16.56 7.99 10.88
C VAL A 173 17.54 6.87 11.22
N ILE A 174 17.12 6.01 12.14
CA ILE A 174 17.70 4.70 12.38
C ILE A 174 16.79 3.68 11.69
N GLY A 175 17.25 3.09 10.58
CA GLY A 175 16.52 2.05 9.86
C GLY A 175 16.95 0.65 10.26
N THR A 176 16.03 -0.31 10.31
CA THR A 176 16.39 -1.74 10.39
C THR A 176 16.15 -2.45 9.06
N ALA A 177 17.11 -3.28 8.66
CA ALA A 177 17.07 -4.06 7.42
C ALA A 177 17.71 -5.44 7.64
N GLY A 178 17.40 -6.42 6.79
CA GLY A 178 17.87 -7.80 6.98
C GLY A 178 18.80 -8.25 5.88
N GLY A 179 20.10 -8.27 6.16
CA GLY A 179 21.18 -8.66 5.25
C GLY A 179 21.81 -7.48 4.49
N PRO A 180 23.04 -7.68 3.98
CA PRO A 180 23.87 -6.61 3.43
C PRO A 180 23.21 -5.89 2.25
N ASP A 181 22.57 -6.60 1.33
CA ASP A 181 21.94 -5.98 0.15
C ASP A 181 20.82 -5.01 0.54
N LYS A 182 20.02 -5.35 1.55
CA LYS A 182 18.94 -4.49 2.06
C LYS A 182 19.49 -3.32 2.86
N VAL A 183 20.58 -3.52 3.57
CA VAL A 183 21.28 -2.47 4.31
C VAL A 183 21.82 -1.42 3.33
N GLU A 184 22.49 -1.85 2.27
CA GLU A 184 23.04 -0.94 1.25
C GLU A 184 21.92 -0.21 0.50
N LEU A 185 20.81 -0.89 0.18
CA LEU A 185 19.62 -0.24 -0.37
C LEU A 185 19.11 0.89 0.55
N VAL A 186 18.97 0.62 1.85
CA VAL A 186 18.44 1.60 2.81
C VAL A 186 19.40 2.77 3.01
N LYS A 187 20.72 2.52 3.06
CA LYS A 187 21.74 3.57 3.08
C LYS A 187 21.65 4.46 1.84
N ALA A 188 21.45 3.87 0.65
CA ALA A 188 21.32 4.62 -0.59
C ALA A 188 20.09 5.56 -0.62
N LEU A 189 19.09 5.33 0.24
CA LEU A 189 17.95 6.23 0.45
C LEU A 189 18.26 7.42 1.38
N GLY A 190 19.49 7.50 1.92
CA GLY A 190 19.93 8.58 2.80
C GLY A 190 19.65 8.37 4.28
N VAL A 191 19.28 7.15 4.70
CA VAL A 191 19.10 6.80 6.12
C VAL A 191 20.43 6.92 6.87
N ASP A 192 20.43 7.60 8.03
CA ASP A 192 21.65 7.99 8.75
C ASP A 192 22.35 6.80 9.40
N HIS A 193 21.56 5.90 9.98
CA HIS A 193 22.05 4.71 10.64
C HIS A 193 21.21 3.51 10.21
N VAL A 194 21.87 2.41 9.83
CA VAL A 194 21.17 1.19 9.40
C VAL A 194 21.68 0.02 10.21
N ILE A 195 20.75 -0.66 10.89
CA ILE A 195 21.03 -1.85 11.68
C ILE A 195 20.64 -3.08 10.86
N ASP A 196 21.60 -3.97 10.63
CA ASP A 196 21.33 -5.30 10.07
C ASP A 196 20.81 -6.23 11.17
N TYR A 197 19.50 -6.45 11.22
CA TYR A 197 18.89 -7.31 12.23
C TYR A 197 19.21 -8.80 12.03
N ARG A 198 19.89 -9.20 10.94
CA ARG A 198 20.37 -10.59 10.72
C ARG A 198 21.83 -10.79 11.10
N SER A 199 22.56 -9.71 11.37
CA SER A 199 23.94 -9.79 11.84
C SER A 199 24.00 -9.97 13.36
N ASP A 200 25.19 -10.25 13.90
CA ASP A 200 25.40 -10.31 15.35
C ASP A 200 25.00 -8.99 16.03
N GLN A 201 25.25 -7.85 15.36
CA GLN A 201 24.81 -6.52 15.79
C GLN A 201 23.29 -6.47 16.02
N GLY A 202 22.52 -7.14 15.16
CA GLY A 202 21.07 -7.24 15.25
C GLY A 202 20.57 -7.81 16.57
N THR A 203 21.37 -8.58 17.30
CA THR A 203 20.98 -9.14 18.61
C THR A 203 20.87 -8.07 19.70
N HIS A 204 21.58 -6.96 19.54
CA HIS A 204 21.68 -5.88 20.55
C HIS A 204 21.25 -4.52 19.99
N TRP A 205 20.42 -4.50 18.95
CA TRP A 205 20.01 -3.27 18.25
C TRP A 205 19.42 -2.18 19.17
N THR A 206 18.78 -2.56 20.28
CA THR A 206 18.23 -1.61 21.25
C THR A 206 19.32 -0.82 21.97
N GLN A 207 20.47 -1.45 22.24
CA GLN A 207 21.65 -0.80 22.81
C GLN A 207 22.25 0.17 21.80
N ASP A 208 22.39 -0.24 20.54
CA ASP A 208 22.87 0.62 19.45
C ASP A 208 22.00 1.89 19.32
N VAL A 209 20.67 1.74 19.36
CA VAL A 209 19.74 2.88 19.33
C VAL A 209 19.99 3.81 20.52
N LEU A 210 20.16 3.28 21.72
CA LEU A 210 20.45 4.09 22.91
C LEU A 210 21.81 4.79 22.80
N GLU A 211 22.84 4.12 22.30
CA GLU A 211 24.17 4.72 22.12
C GLU A 211 24.13 5.86 21.10
N LEU A 212 23.49 5.64 19.94
CA LEU A 212 23.32 6.65 18.89
C LEU A 212 22.56 7.88 19.41
N THR A 213 21.55 7.65 20.25
CA THR A 213 20.70 8.70 20.84
C THR A 213 21.23 9.24 22.17
N LYS A 214 22.46 8.85 22.58
CA LYS A 214 23.09 9.26 23.86
C LYS A 214 22.22 9.00 25.09
N GLY A 215 21.48 7.89 25.07
CA GLY A 215 20.60 7.42 26.13
C GLY A 215 19.20 8.05 26.14
N ALA A 216 18.89 8.98 25.22
CA ALA A 216 17.58 9.63 25.18
C ALA A 216 16.48 8.73 24.58
N GLY A 217 16.85 7.78 23.71
CA GLY A 217 15.89 7.04 22.89
C GLY A 217 15.43 7.86 21.68
N VAL A 218 14.43 7.33 20.95
CA VAL A 218 13.87 7.95 19.75
C VAL A 218 12.53 8.62 20.06
N ASP A 219 12.18 9.65 19.28
CA ASP A 219 10.93 10.39 19.42
C ASP A 219 9.72 9.60 18.88
N VAL A 220 9.95 8.76 17.85
CA VAL A 220 8.92 7.89 17.28
C VAL A 220 9.52 6.59 16.74
N VAL A 221 8.76 5.51 16.88
CA VAL A 221 9.04 4.20 16.29
C VAL A 221 7.94 3.87 15.28
N TYR A 222 8.34 3.53 14.06
CA TYR A 222 7.44 2.96 13.06
C TYR A 222 7.71 1.46 12.95
N ASP A 223 6.80 0.68 13.52
CA ASP A 223 6.93 -0.77 13.62
C ASP A 223 5.91 -1.49 12.73
N SER A 224 6.43 -2.26 11.78
CA SER A 224 5.64 -3.16 10.91
C SER A 224 5.95 -4.63 11.16
N VAL A 225 6.77 -4.95 12.17
CA VAL A 225 7.19 -6.32 12.48
C VAL A 225 6.13 -6.93 13.38
N VAL A 226 5.37 -7.87 12.83
CA VAL A 226 4.43 -8.65 13.64
C VAL A 226 5.23 -9.70 14.41
N VAL A 227 5.08 -9.72 15.73
CA VAL A 227 5.55 -10.84 16.56
C VAL A 227 4.62 -12.02 16.25
N SER A 228 5.14 -13.01 15.54
CA SER A 228 4.49 -14.32 15.35
C SER A 228 4.85 -15.26 16.48
#